data_AF-A0A923AK83-F1
#
_entry.id   AF-A0A923AK83-F1
#
_cell.length_a   1.000
_cell.length_b   1.000
_cell.length_c   1.000
_cell.angle_alpha   90.00
_cell.angle_beta   90.00
_cell.angle_gamma   90.00
#
_symmetry.space_group_name_H-M   'P 1'
#
loop_
_entity.id
_entity.type
_entity.pdbx_description
1 polymer ?
#
loop_
_entity_poly.entity_id
_entity_poly.type
_entity_poly.pdbx_seq_one_letter_code
_entity_poly.pdbx_strand_id
1 'polypeptide(L)'
;MPLEFLRRRGGAPAPAAKSAPSAPQGPAGHALPEEVVAQEHQLRLNYAGKTSEGVRIKAGPQALADLPAMLVGIAKSEIEVINPLPIEYSQATPSIVRPSEAMQWLNAHHMLSPVARHALVVLETIDAIDLAFDTFVCALLDGETDTAGYPEYNAVVGGVAAHWDEVTGDMIVRGVVGWGGRGVRGDTDRIASKILTSLLSNILASQYSLGLTAVQRPAAAHGQGGVVCPHCGFASAHERAFYCPKCGMRLLRG
;
A
#
# COMPACT_ATOMS: atom_id res chain seq x y z
N MET A 1 65.71 -29.91 -12.04
CA MET A 1 66.00 -31.12 -11.23
C MET A 1 67.53 -31.29 -11.22
N PRO A 2 68.28 -31.62 -10.13
CA PRO A 2 67.87 -32.46 -8.97
C PRO A 2 68.49 -32.16 -7.55
N LEU A 3 67.82 -32.70 -6.51
CA LEU A 3 68.21 -33.37 -5.24
C LEU A 3 69.59 -33.14 -4.53
N GLU A 4 69.62 -32.61 -3.28
CA GLU A 4 70.72 -32.83 -2.29
C GLU A 4 70.33 -32.56 -0.80
N PHE A 5 69.68 -33.49 -0.08
CA PHE A 5 69.82 -33.55 1.40
C PHE A 5 69.60 -34.96 1.97
N LEU A 6 70.06 -35.96 1.22
CA LEU A 6 70.30 -37.32 1.71
C LEU A 6 70.96 -37.35 3.11
N ARG A 7 70.37 -38.18 3.99
CA ARG A 7 70.99 -39.19 4.91
C ARG A 7 71.37 -38.83 6.36
N ARG A 8 70.80 -39.62 7.29
CA ARG A 8 71.39 -40.76 8.08
C ARG A 8 70.23 -41.41 8.88
N ARG A 9 69.88 -42.71 8.93
CA ARG A 9 70.50 -44.07 8.97
C ARG A 9 70.73 -44.63 10.41
N GLY A 10 69.97 -45.69 10.76
CA GLY A 10 70.28 -46.75 11.75
C GLY A 10 69.36 -46.81 13.00
N GLY A 11 68.77 -47.92 13.46
CA GLY A 11 68.79 -49.34 13.05
C GLY A 11 67.87 -50.26 13.92
N ALA A 12 67.53 -51.43 13.36
CA ALA A 12 67.10 -52.76 13.89
C ALA A 12 65.82 -52.95 14.79
N PRO A 13 65.19 -54.17 14.80
CA PRO A 13 63.84 -54.44 15.34
C PRO A 13 63.71 -55.36 16.60
N ALA A 14 62.56 -55.21 17.32
CA ALA A 14 61.83 -56.10 18.27
C ALA A 14 62.50 -56.52 19.62
N PRO A 15 61.77 -56.89 20.75
CA PRO A 15 60.41 -57.44 20.86
C PRO A 15 59.51 -56.92 22.04
N ALA A 16 58.34 -57.55 22.21
CA ALA A 16 57.18 -57.22 23.05
C ALA A 16 57.30 -57.39 24.59
N ALA A 17 56.48 -56.65 25.37
CA ALA A 17 55.84 -57.12 26.62
C ALA A 17 54.86 -56.12 27.30
N LYS A 18 53.63 -56.61 27.56
CA LYS A 18 52.75 -56.44 28.76
C LYS A 18 51.81 -55.21 28.95
N SER A 19 50.50 -55.53 28.87
CA SER A 19 49.27 -55.07 29.59
C SER A 19 49.44 -54.27 30.90
N ALA A 20 48.57 -53.37 31.42
CA ALA A 20 47.15 -52.94 31.32
C ALA A 20 47.03 -51.55 32.06
N PRO A 21 45.88 -50.96 32.49
CA PRO A 21 44.44 -51.12 32.18
C PRO A 21 43.75 -49.80 31.72
N SER A 22 42.47 -49.90 31.37
CA SER A 22 41.55 -48.82 31.00
C SER A 22 41.03 -47.98 32.18
N ALA A 23 40.82 -46.67 31.91
CA ALA A 23 39.87 -45.67 32.50
C ALA A 23 40.53 -44.43 33.17
N PRO A 24 39.84 -43.26 33.29
CA PRO A 24 38.61 -42.78 32.65
C PRO A 24 38.81 -41.48 31.82
N GLN A 25 37.91 -41.24 30.87
CA GLN A 25 37.78 -39.97 30.14
C GLN A 25 37.09 -38.90 31.02
N GLY A 26 37.57 -37.66 30.99
CA GLY A 26 36.88 -36.44 31.49
C GLY A 26 37.81 -35.40 32.11
N PRO A 27 37.60 -34.08 31.93
CA PRO A 27 36.32 -33.44 31.66
C PRO A 27 36.08 -33.22 30.17
N ALA A 28 34.89 -33.60 29.73
CA ALA A 28 34.38 -33.29 28.41
C ALA A 28 34.35 -31.77 28.25
N GLY A 29 35.23 -31.24 27.39
CA GLY A 29 34.95 -29.94 26.78
C GLY A 29 33.61 -30.09 26.09
N HIS A 30 32.65 -29.24 26.44
CA HIS A 30 31.38 -29.17 25.73
C HIS A 30 31.70 -29.00 24.24
N ALA A 31 31.48 -30.04 23.44
CA ALA A 31 31.64 -29.96 22.00
C ALA A 31 30.63 -28.92 21.51
N LEU A 32 31.13 -27.80 20.99
CA LEU A 32 30.29 -26.83 20.30
C LEU A 32 29.62 -27.56 19.12
N PRO A 33 28.30 -27.40 18.90
CA PRO A 33 27.60 -28.07 17.81
C PRO A 33 28.33 -27.85 16.48
N GLU A 34 28.65 -28.94 15.79
CA GLU A 34 29.49 -28.96 14.58
C GLU A 34 28.77 -28.35 13.36
N GLU A 35 27.44 -28.19 13.43
CA GLU A 35 26.61 -27.61 12.38
C GLU A 35 25.47 -26.78 12.98
N VAL A 36 25.38 -25.51 12.57
CA VAL A 36 24.27 -24.62 12.92
C VAL A 36 23.13 -24.90 11.94
N VAL A 37 22.06 -25.55 12.39
CA VAL A 37 20.83 -25.71 11.60
C VAL A 37 20.12 -24.36 11.54
N ALA A 38 20.31 -23.64 10.45
CA ALA A 38 19.64 -22.36 10.22
C ALA A 38 18.15 -22.58 9.93
N GLN A 39 17.28 -21.91 10.69
CA GLN A 39 15.86 -21.80 10.39
C GLN A 39 15.62 -20.48 9.67
N GLU A 40 15.25 -20.54 8.40
CA GLU A 40 14.90 -19.37 7.61
C GLU A 40 13.41 -19.08 7.71
N HIS A 41 13.07 -17.85 8.07
CA HIS A 41 11.69 -17.37 8.16
C HIS A 41 11.54 -16.14 7.27
N GLN A 42 10.61 -16.19 6.31
CA GLN A 42 10.33 -15.08 5.39
C GLN A 42 8.82 -14.76 5.38
N LEU A 43 8.50 -13.48 5.31
CA LEU A 43 7.15 -12.97 5.01
C LEU A 43 7.20 -12.18 3.70
N ARG A 44 6.28 -12.48 2.79
CA ARG A 44 6.04 -11.69 1.58
C ARG A 44 4.59 -11.26 1.53
N LEU A 45 4.37 -9.96 1.40
CA LEU A 45 3.07 -9.37 1.16
C LEU A 45 3.03 -8.92 -0.30
N ASN A 46 1.92 -9.21 -0.98
CA ASN A 46 1.69 -8.74 -2.34
C ASN A 46 0.39 -7.95 -2.36
N TYR A 47 0.46 -6.69 -2.77
CA TYR A 47 -0.70 -5.83 -3.00
C TYR A 47 -0.80 -5.52 -4.48
N ALA A 48 -2.01 -5.49 -4.99
CA ALA A 48 -2.30 -5.17 -6.38
C ALA A 48 -3.57 -4.32 -6.45
N GLY A 49 -3.68 -3.55 -7.53
CA GLY A 49 -4.85 -2.73 -7.78
C GLY A 49 -4.96 -2.33 -9.23
N LYS A 50 -6.13 -1.83 -9.60
CA LYS A 50 -6.44 -1.32 -10.93
C LYS A 50 -7.23 -0.03 -10.80
N THR A 51 -6.96 0.90 -11.70
CA THR A 51 -7.67 2.18 -11.81
C THR A 51 -8.30 2.29 -13.20
N SER A 52 -9.48 2.91 -13.27
CA SER A 52 -10.10 3.25 -14.56
C SER A 52 -9.52 4.56 -15.09
N GLU A 53 -9.88 4.90 -16.33
CA GLU A 53 -9.79 6.29 -16.78
C GLU A 53 -10.63 7.21 -15.88
N GLY A 54 -10.24 8.48 -15.84
CA GLY A 54 -10.99 9.51 -15.13
C GLY A 54 -12.19 9.94 -15.94
N VAL A 55 -13.27 10.28 -15.25
CA VAL A 55 -14.44 10.93 -15.82
C VAL A 55 -14.53 12.31 -15.22
N ARG A 56 -14.67 13.32 -16.08
CA ARG A 56 -14.91 14.68 -15.63
C ARG A 56 -16.37 14.83 -15.24
N ILE A 57 -16.62 15.21 -14.00
CA ILE A 57 -17.94 15.48 -13.45
C ILE A 57 -18.05 16.98 -13.21
N LYS A 58 -19.08 17.60 -13.80
CA LYS A 58 -19.32 19.02 -13.65
C LYS A 58 -19.42 19.41 -12.17
N ALA A 59 -18.76 20.50 -11.78
CA ALA A 59 -18.83 21.03 -10.43
C ALA A 59 -20.27 21.38 -10.02
N GLY A 60 -20.62 21.12 -8.76
CA GLY A 60 -21.91 21.48 -8.19
C GLY A 60 -22.03 21.16 -6.70
N PRO A 61 -23.07 21.67 -6.02
CA PRO A 61 -23.26 21.46 -4.58
C PRO A 61 -23.38 20.00 -4.17
N GLN A 62 -23.86 19.14 -5.08
CA GLN A 62 -24.06 17.71 -4.84
C GLN A 62 -22.91 16.83 -5.36
N ALA A 63 -21.86 17.42 -5.95
CA ALA A 63 -20.82 16.66 -6.63
C ALA A 63 -20.19 15.56 -5.73
N LEU A 64 -19.84 15.91 -4.48
CA LEU A 64 -19.31 14.93 -3.52
C LEU A 64 -20.39 14.03 -2.92
N ALA A 65 -21.59 14.55 -2.72
CA ALA A 65 -22.71 13.81 -2.12
C ALA A 65 -23.23 12.69 -3.04
N ASP A 66 -23.01 12.81 -4.35
CA ASP A 66 -23.43 11.82 -5.35
C ASP A 66 -22.42 10.66 -5.50
N LEU A 67 -21.19 10.79 -5.00
CA LEU A 67 -20.15 9.75 -5.14
C LEU A 67 -20.57 8.38 -4.57
N PRO A 68 -21.21 8.26 -3.39
CA PRO A 68 -21.68 6.97 -2.88
C PRO A 68 -22.67 6.25 -3.80
N ALA A 69 -23.51 7.00 -4.53
CA ALA A 69 -24.46 6.40 -5.46
C ALA A 69 -23.77 5.62 -6.60
N MET A 70 -22.51 5.93 -6.91
CA MET A 70 -21.73 5.24 -7.94
C MET A 70 -21.37 3.80 -7.55
N LEU A 71 -21.43 3.44 -6.27
CA LEU A 71 -21.18 2.08 -5.76
C LEU A 71 -22.46 1.24 -5.63
N VAL A 72 -23.64 1.83 -5.83
CA VAL A 72 -24.93 1.12 -5.70
C VAL A 72 -25.00 -0.03 -6.68
N GLY A 73 -25.38 -1.21 -6.18
CA GLY A 73 -25.45 -2.45 -6.96
C GLY A 73 -24.09 -3.15 -7.15
N ILE A 74 -22.99 -2.57 -6.65
CA ILE A 74 -21.64 -3.17 -6.67
C ILE A 74 -21.15 -3.47 -5.26
N ALA A 75 -21.38 -2.56 -4.31
CA ALA A 75 -20.95 -2.72 -2.92
C ALA A 75 -21.61 -3.94 -2.24
N LYS A 76 -20.79 -4.71 -1.51
CA LYS A 76 -21.22 -5.85 -0.67
C LYS A 76 -21.19 -5.54 0.84
N SER A 77 -20.64 -4.40 1.22
CA SER A 77 -20.65 -3.88 2.59
C SER A 77 -21.24 -2.47 2.63
N GLU A 78 -21.28 -1.89 3.83
CA GLU A 78 -21.52 -0.45 3.98
C GLU A 78 -20.51 0.37 3.15
N ILE A 79 -20.99 1.47 2.60
CA ILE A 79 -20.20 2.41 1.79
C ILE A 79 -19.71 3.52 2.72
N GLU A 80 -18.39 3.67 2.82
CA GLU A 80 -17.76 4.73 3.60
C GLU A 80 -17.20 5.82 2.70
N VAL A 81 -17.39 7.07 3.11
CA VAL A 81 -16.81 8.25 2.46
C VAL A 81 -15.65 8.74 3.31
N ILE A 82 -14.46 8.71 2.75
CA ILE A 82 -13.21 9.11 3.37
C ILE A 82 -12.80 10.43 2.73
N ASN A 83 -12.79 11.48 3.54
CA ASN A 83 -12.37 12.81 3.10
C ASN A 83 -10.84 12.90 3.01
N PRO A 84 -10.32 13.84 2.20
CA PRO A 84 -8.89 14.11 2.18
C PRO A 84 -8.36 14.45 3.59
N LEU A 85 -7.18 13.93 3.90
CA LEU A 85 -6.50 14.12 5.18
C LEU A 85 -6.29 15.59 5.50
N PRO A 86 -6.54 16.04 6.74
CA PRO A 86 -6.12 17.36 7.22
C PRO A 86 -4.63 17.61 6.98
N ILE A 87 -4.23 18.88 6.88
CA ILE A 87 -2.84 19.25 6.53
C ILE A 87 -1.82 18.72 7.56
N GLU A 88 -2.25 18.57 8.82
CA GLU A 88 -1.43 18.01 9.89
C GLU A 88 -1.02 16.55 9.63
N TYR A 89 -1.80 15.81 8.82
CA TYR A 89 -1.56 14.41 8.45
C TYR A 89 -1.05 14.27 7.01
N SER A 90 -0.54 15.35 6.39
CA SER A 90 -0.05 15.32 5.01
C SER A 90 1.13 14.37 4.75
N GLN A 91 1.82 13.92 5.80
CA GLN A 91 2.92 12.94 5.74
C GLN A 91 2.50 11.54 6.23
N ALA A 92 1.21 11.35 6.54
CA ALA A 92 0.70 10.07 6.97
C ALA A 92 0.73 9.07 5.80
N THR A 93 1.40 7.94 5.99
CA THR A 93 1.48 6.86 4.99
C THR A 93 1.52 5.50 5.70
N PRO A 94 0.98 4.42 5.10
CA PRO A 94 1.02 3.08 5.70
C PRO A 94 2.41 2.41 5.59
N SER A 95 3.49 3.15 5.89
CA SER A 95 4.88 2.71 5.76
C SER A 95 5.42 2.14 7.08
N ILE A 96 5.63 0.82 7.12
CA ILE A 96 6.24 0.15 8.28
C ILE A 96 7.70 0.53 8.52
N VAL A 97 8.37 1.15 7.54
CA VAL A 97 9.79 1.52 7.62
C VAL A 97 9.98 2.81 8.42
N ARG A 98 8.95 3.67 8.48
CA ARG A 98 8.99 4.97 9.15
C ARG A 98 7.90 5.03 10.23
N PRO A 99 8.20 4.61 11.48
CA PRO A 99 7.19 4.47 12.53
C PRO A 99 6.39 5.74 12.83
N SER A 100 7.01 6.92 12.67
CA SER A 100 6.32 8.21 12.85
C SER A 100 5.22 8.44 11.82
N GLU A 101 5.47 8.10 10.56
CA GLU A 101 4.49 8.23 9.46
C GLU A 101 3.36 7.21 9.62
N ALA A 102 3.71 5.96 9.97
CA ALA A 102 2.73 4.92 10.27
C ALA A 102 1.83 5.28 11.47
N MET A 103 2.39 5.89 12.51
CA MET A 103 1.62 6.33 13.67
C MET A 103 0.65 7.46 13.30
N GLN A 104 1.09 8.43 12.49
CA GLN A 104 0.20 9.48 11.96
C GLN A 104 -0.92 8.88 11.12
N TRP A 105 -0.60 7.90 10.28
CA TRP A 105 -1.58 7.18 9.47
C TRP A 105 -2.60 6.43 10.32
N LEU A 106 -2.17 5.73 11.38
CA LEU A 106 -3.09 5.07 12.31
C LEU A 106 -3.98 6.10 13.04
N ASN A 107 -3.41 7.20 13.52
CA ASN A 107 -4.16 8.25 14.18
C ASN A 107 -5.20 8.88 13.26
N ALA A 108 -4.90 9.03 11.97
CA ALA A 108 -5.85 9.57 11.00
C ALA A 108 -7.01 8.60 10.68
N HIS A 109 -6.79 7.29 10.76
CA HIS A 109 -7.71 6.29 10.21
C HIS A 109 -8.32 5.31 11.23
N HIS A 110 -7.94 5.37 12.51
CA HIS A 110 -8.37 4.40 13.52
C HIS A 110 -9.89 4.31 13.71
N MET A 111 -10.64 5.37 13.38
CA MET A 111 -12.11 5.40 13.48
C MET A 111 -12.84 4.78 12.28
N LEU A 112 -12.14 4.51 11.18
CA LEU A 112 -12.73 3.90 9.98
C LEU A 112 -13.01 2.41 10.18
N SER A 113 -13.86 1.80 9.38
CA SER A 113 -14.08 0.35 9.48
C SER A 113 -12.83 -0.47 9.12
N PRO A 114 -12.75 -1.75 9.52
CA PRO A 114 -11.68 -2.65 9.06
C PRO A 114 -11.56 -2.73 7.53
N VAL A 115 -12.67 -2.69 6.79
CA VAL A 115 -12.69 -2.70 5.32
C VAL A 115 -12.06 -1.44 4.76
N ALA A 116 -12.47 -0.27 5.26
CA ALA A 116 -11.92 1.01 4.84
C ALA A 116 -10.42 1.11 5.16
N ARG A 117 -10.00 0.75 6.38
CA ARG A 117 -8.58 0.75 6.75
C ARG A 117 -7.76 -0.20 5.87
N HIS A 118 -8.27 -1.40 5.58
CA HIS A 118 -7.58 -2.33 4.68
C HIS A 118 -7.47 -1.77 3.25
N ALA A 119 -8.55 -1.17 2.73
CA ALA A 119 -8.55 -0.53 1.42
C ALA A 119 -7.50 0.57 1.33
N LEU A 120 -7.40 1.43 2.35
CA LEU A 120 -6.39 2.48 2.43
C LEU A 120 -4.98 1.90 2.49
N VAL A 121 -4.71 0.89 3.33
CA VAL A 121 -3.40 0.21 3.37
C VAL A 121 -3.02 -0.29 1.98
N VAL A 122 -3.91 -1.04 1.32
CA VAL A 122 -3.63 -1.63 0.00
C VAL A 122 -3.39 -0.55 -1.05
N LEU A 123 -4.29 0.43 -1.15
CA LEU A 123 -4.33 1.38 -2.26
C LEU A 123 -3.33 2.53 -2.09
N GLU A 124 -3.05 3.01 -0.88
CA GLU A 124 -1.99 3.99 -0.66
C GLU A 124 -0.60 3.35 -0.81
N THR A 125 -0.41 2.09 -0.37
CA THR A 125 0.91 1.41 -0.49
C THR A 125 1.35 1.25 -1.94
N ILE A 126 0.41 1.04 -2.86
CA ILE A 126 0.69 0.92 -4.30
C ILE A 126 0.49 2.25 -5.05
N ASP A 127 0.29 3.35 -4.32
CA ASP A 127 0.07 4.69 -4.87
C ASP A 127 -1.09 4.72 -5.88
N ALA A 128 -2.22 4.07 -5.59
CA ALA A 128 -3.44 4.10 -6.42
C ALA A 128 -4.38 5.25 -6.02
N ILE A 129 -4.33 5.68 -4.77
CA ILE A 129 -5.04 6.83 -4.18
C ILE A 129 -4.08 7.66 -3.34
N ASP A 130 -4.38 8.94 -3.18
CA ASP A 130 -3.62 9.83 -2.30
C ASP A 130 -4.58 10.72 -1.51
N LEU A 131 -4.73 10.42 -0.21
CA LEU A 131 -5.63 11.18 0.65
C LEU A 131 -5.13 12.60 0.96
N ALA A 132 -3.97 13.04 0.47
CA ALA A 132 -3.60 14.45 0.52
C ALA A 132 -4.63 15.32 -0.24
N PHE A 133 -5.29 14.76 -1.26
CA PHE A 133 -6.28 15.48 -2.07
C PHE A 133 -7.47 14.63 -2.55
N ASP A 134 -7.38 13.30 -2.61
CA ASP A 134 -8.49 12.45 -3.03
C ASP A 134 -9.53 12.33 -1.89
N THR A 135 -10.79 12.57 -2.24
CA THR A 135 -11.93 11.99 -1.53
C THR A 135 -12.09 10.56 -2.03
N PHE A 136 -12.13 9.58 -1.13
CA PHE A 136 -12.26 8.18 -1.47
C PHE A 136 -13.55 7.59 -0.92
N VAL A 137 -14.37 7.02 -1.79
CA VAL A 137 -15.59 6.32 -1.40
C VAL A 137 -15.39 4.83 -1.63
N CYS A 138 -15.45 4.04 -0.56
CA CYS A 138 -15.03 2.66 -0.60
C CYS A 138 -15.98 1.69 0.10
N ALA A 139 -15.94 0.44 -0.34
CA ALA A 139 -16.62 -0.69 0.27
C ALA A 139 -15.86 -1.99 -0.04
N LEU A 140 -16.33 -3.09 0.56
CA LEU A 140 -16.03 -4.44 0.08
C LEU A 140 -16.81 -4.67 -1.22
N LEU A 141 -16.13 -5.05 -2.29
CA LEU A 141 -16.72 -5.25 -3.62
C LEU A 141 -16.82 -6.74 -3.98
N ASP A 142 -15.92 -7.57 -3.45
CA ASP A 142 -15.97 -9.02 -3.56
C ASP A 142 -15.22 -9.71 -2.41
N GLY A 143 -15.53 -10.98 -2.15
CA GLY A 143 -14.91 -11.78 -1.08
C GLY A 143 -15.63 -11.71 0.26
N GLU A 144 -14.92 -12.14 1.30
CA GLU A 144 -15.41 -12.27 2.67
C GLU A 144 -14.47 -11.52 3.64
N THR A 145 -14.94 -11.32 4.86
CA THR A 145 -14.16 -10.74 5.96
C THR A 145 -13.90 -11.80 7.03
N ASP A 146 -12.77 -11.69 7.73
CA ASP A 146 -12.47 -12.50 8.89
C ASP A 146 -13.39 -12.17 10.09
N THR A 147 -13.19 -12.87 11.21
CA THR A 147 -13.98 -12.66 12.44
C THR A 147 -13.80 -11.28 13.08
N ALA A 148 -12.74 -10.55 12.72
CA ALA A 148 -12.49 -9.18 13.16
C ALA A 148 -13.01 -8.13 12.15
N GLY A 149 -13.62 -8.58 11.04
CA GLY A 149 -14.18 -7.74 9.98
C GLY A 149 -13.17 -7.32 8.91
N TYR A 150 -11.91 -7.77 8.97
CA TYR A 150 -10.92 -7.44 7.95
C TYR A 150 -11.11 -8.27 6.68
N PRO A 151 -10.97 -7.67 5.48
CA PRO A 151 -11.03 -8.41 4.23
C PRO A 151 -9.99 -9.55 4.18
N GLU A 152 -10.43 -10.72 3.71
CA GLU A 152 -9.53 -11.83 3.40
C GLU A 152 -8.61 -11.48 2.22
N TYR A 153 -7.46 -12.17 2.09
CA TYR A 153 -6.44 -11.84 1.08
C TYR A 153 -6.92 -11.94 -0.38
N ASN A 154 -8.02 -12.66 -0.63
CA ASN A 154 -8.64 -12.81 -1.95
C ASN A 154 -9.83 -11.86 -2.17
N ALA A 155 -10.19 -11.05 -1.18
CA ALA A 155 -11.24 -10.05 -1.27
C ALA A 155 -10.81 -8.88 -2.17
N VAL A 156 -11.79 -8.24 -2.81
CA VAL A 156 -11.60 -7.02 -3.58
C VAL A 156 -12.25 -5.88 -2.83
N VAL A 157 -11.45 -4.87 -2.50
CA VAL A 157 -11.90 -3.62 -1.87
C VAL A 157 -11.71 -2.48 -2.86
N GLY A 158 -12.48 -1.41 -2.70
CA GLY A 158 -12.35 -0.25 -3.57
C GLY A 158 -13.64 0.54 -3.71
N GLY A 159 -13.70 1.34 -4.77
CA GLY A 159 -14.86 2.17 -5.10
C GLY A 159 -14.46 3.29 -6.04
N VAL A 160 -14.75 4.53 -5.66
CA VAL A 160 -14.42 5.72 -6.47
C VAL A 160 -13.50 6.66 -5.71
N ALA A 161 -12.48 7.17 -6.39
CA ALA A 161 -11.61 8.22 -5.90
C ALA A 161 -11.86 9.48 -6.72
N ALA A 162 -11.91 10.63 -6.05
CA ALA A 162 -12.25 11.90 -6.67
C ALA A 162 -11.40 13.05 -6.13
N HIS A 163 -10.99 13.95 -7.01
CA HIS A 163 -10.39 15.23 -6.63
C HIS A 163 -10.87 16.34 -7.56
N TRP A 164 -10.66 17.58 -7.13
CA TRP A 164 -11.02 18.75 -7.93
C TRP A 164 -9.88 19.08 -8.91
N ASP A 165 -10.22 19.33 -10.16
CA ASP A 165 -9.27 19.78 -11.16
C ASP A 165 -8.88 21.23 -10.89
N GLU A 166 -7.58 21.46 -10.77
CA GLU A 166 -7.02 22.75 -10.38
C GLU A 166 -7.26 23.84 -11.43
N VAL A 167 -7.49 23.47 -12.69
CA VAL A 167 -7.69 24.42 -13.79
C VAL A 167 -9.16 24.79 -13.97
N THR A 168 -10.03 23.79 -14.04
CA THR A 168 -11.46 24.01 -14.37
C THR A 168 -12.36 24.14 -13.15
N GLY A 169 -11.97 23.57 -12.02
CA GLY A 169 -12.81 23.46 -10.83
C GLY A 169 -13.87 22.35 -10.92
N ASP A 170 -13.90 21.57 -12.00
CA ASP A 170 -14.71 20.35 -12.10
C ASP A 170 -14.06 19.21 -11.30
N MET A 171 -14.82 18.17 -11.02
CA MET A 171 -14.30 17.00 -10.29
C MET A 171 -13.84 15.92 -11.28
N ILE A 172 -12.69 15.31 -11.03
CA ILE A 172 -12.22 14.14 -11.75
C ILE A 172 -12.51 12.93 -10.87
N VAL A 173 -13.35 12.00 -11.36
CA VAL A 173 -13.73 10.78 -10.64
C VAL A 173 -13.21 9.56 -11.37
N ARG A 174 -12.62 8.62 -10.66
CA ARG A 174 -12.12 7.36 -11.22
C ARG A 174 -12.51 6.18 -10.35
N GLY A 175 -12.75 5.03 -10.98
CA GLY A 175 -12.87 3.76 -10.28
C GLY A 175 -11.50 3.28 -9.82
N VAL A 176 -11.42 2.76 -8.60
CA VAL A 176 -10.19 2.18 -8.04
C VAL A 176 -10.54 0.90 -7.29
N VAL A 177 -9.83 -0.19 -7.57
CA VAL A 177 -9.98 -1.47 -6.88
C VAL A 177 -8.62 -2.00 -6.46
N GLY A 178 -8.57 -2.66 -5.31
CA GLY A 178 -7.36 -3.21 -4.72
C GLY A 178 -7.62 -4.54 -4.01
N TRP A 179 -6.59 -5.36 -3.92
CA TRP A 179 -6.61 -6.64 -3.22
C TRP A 179 -5.18 -7.04 -2.82
N GLY A 180 -5.06 -8.04 -1.95
CA GLY A 180 -3.78 -8.67 -1.62
C GLY A 180 -3.56 -8.87 -0.13
N GLY A 181 -2.29 -9.03 0.24
CA GLY A 181 -1.85 -9.42 1.57
C GLY A 181 -0.94 -10.65 1.51
N ARG A 182 -1.27 -11.68 2.30
CA ARG A 182 -0.44 -12.90 2.44
C ARG A 182 -0.48 -13.83 1.22
N GLY A 183 -1.30 -13.54 0.23
CA GLY A 183 -1.44 -14.33 -1.00
C GLY A 183 -2.30 -13.63 -2.04
N VAL A 184 -2.32 -14.16 -3.27
CA VAL A 184 -3.19 -13.69 -4.35
C VAL A 184 -3.78 -14.91 -5.04
N ARG A 185 -5.11 -14.95 -5.19
CA ARG A 185 -5.79 -15.98 -5.97
C ARG A 185 -5.87 -15.54 -7.43
N GLY A 186 -5.63 -16.46 -8.37
CA GLY A 186 -5.58 -16.13 -9.81
C GLY A 186 -6.87 -15.53 -10.37
N ASP A 187 -8.03 -15.83 -9.78
CA ASP A 187 -9.32 -15.28 -10.23
C ASP A 187 -9.58 -13.84 -9.76
N THR A 188 -8.91 -13.37 -8.70
CA THR A 188 -9.16 -12.05 -8.11
C THR A 188 -8.90 -10.93 -9.12
N ASP A 189 -7.84 -11.06 -9.93
CA ASP A 189 -7.50 -10.09 -10.99
C ASP A 189 -8.64 -9.92 -12.02
N ARG A 190 -9.23 -11.04 -12.45
CA ARG A 190 -10.33 -11.08 -13.40
C ARG A 190 -11.61 -10.49 -12.81
N ILE A 191 -11.90 -10.79 -11.55
CA ILE A 191 -13.05 -10.24 -10.82
C ILE A 191 -12.90 -8.73 -10.66
N ALA A 192 -11.73 -8.27 -10.23
CA ALA A 192 -11.41 -6.85 -10.09
C ALA A 192 -11.57 -6.08 -11.41
N SER A 193 -11.14 -6.65 -12.55
CA SER A 193 -11.36 -6.04 -13.87
C SER A 193 -12.85 -5.86 -14.22
N LYS A 194 -13.70 -6.83 -13.89
CA LYS A 194 -15.15 -6.73 -14.12
C LYS A 194 -15.76 -5.65 -13.24
N ILE A 195 -15.42 -5.65 -11.95
CA ILE A 195 -15.89 -4.66 -10.98
C ILE A 195 -15.47 -3.25 -11.41
N LEU A 196 -14.23 -3.07 -11.83
CA LEU A 196 -13.72 -1.79 -12.32
C LEU A 196 -14.50 -1.27 -13.54
N THR A 197 -14.86 -2.18 -14.45
CA THR A 197 -15.69 -1.84 -15.62
C THR A 197 -17.09 -1.39 -15.18
N SER A 198 -17.70 -2.06 -14.20
CA SER A 198 -18.99 -1.65 -13.62
C SER A 198 -18.89 -0.28 -12.93
N LEU A 199 -17.82 -0.03 -12.17
CA LEU A 199 -17.58 1.27 -11.54
C LEU A 199 -17.48 2.38 -12.58
N LEU A 200 -16.65 2.20 -13.62
CA LEU A 200 -16.53 3.18 -14.70
C LEU A 200 -17.87 3.44 -15.40
N SER A 201 -18.65 2.39 -15.63
CA SER A 201 -19.98 2.50 -16.23
C SER A 201 -20.93 3.33 -15.35
N ASN A 202 -20.94 3.10 -14.04
CA ASN A 202 -21.73 3.87 -13.08
C ASN A 202 -21.29 5.34 -13.03
N ILE A 203 -19.98 5.62 -13.06
CA ILE A 203 -19.46 7.00 -13.09
C ILE A 203 -19.93 7.71 -14.37
N LEU A 204 -19.79 7.06 -15.53
CA LEU A 204 -20.20 7.61 -16.83
C LEU A 204 -21.72 7.82 -16.94
N ALA A 205 -22.51 7.00 -16.24
CA ALA A 205 -23.97 7.13 -16.18
C ALA A 205 -24.45 8.33 -15.34
N SER A 206 -23.54 9.02 -14.62
CA SER A 206 -23.88 10.26 -13.94
C SER A 206 -24.39 11.31 -14.93
N GLN A 207 -25.51 11.96 -14.59
CA GLN A 207 -26.08 13.05 -15.37
C GLN A 207 -25.14 14.27 -15.51
N TYR A 208 -24.12 14.36 -14.64
CA TYR A 208 -23.14 15.45 -14.62
C TYR A 208 -21.83 15.07 -15.33
N SER A 209 -21.75 13.88 -15.92
CA SER A 209 -20.60 13.41 -16.68
C SER A 209 -20.38 14.26 -17.93
N LEU A 210 -19.16 14.80 -18.07
CA LEU A 210 -18.69 15.56 -19.23
C LEU A 210 -17.82 14.70 -20.17
N GLY A 211 -17.59 13.42 -19.82
CA GLY A 211 -16.82 12.47 -20.58
C GLY A 211 -15.48 12.07 -19.95
N LEU A 212 -14.76 11.20 -20.66
CA LEU A 212 -13.48 10.66 -20.23
C LEU A 212 -12.39 11.74 -20.27
N THR A 213 -11.48 11.68 -19.30
CA THR A 213 -10.33 12.57 -19.17
C THR A 213 -9.15 11.80 -18.63
N ALA A 214 -7.94 12.18 -19.06
CA ALA A 214 -6.72 11.68 -18.42
C ALA A 214 -6.71 12.09 -16.95
N VAL A 215 -6.27 11.17 -16.08
CA VAL A 215 -6.07 11.45 -14.66
C VAL A 215 -4.71 12.11 -14.49
N GLN A 216 -4.70 13.42 -14.32
CA GLN A 216 -3.51 14.15 -13.87
C GLN A 216 -3.61 14.32 -12.36
N ARG A 217 -2.67 13.73 -11.62
CA ARG A 217 -2.67 13.86 -10.16
C ARG A 217 -2.18 15.25 -9.76
N PRO A 218 -2.88 15.94 -8.86
CA PRO A 218 -2.39 17.15 -8.24
C PRO A 218 -1.05 16.91 -7.55
N ALA A 219 -0.17 17.92 -7.58
CA ALA A 219 1.09 17.89 -6.87
C ALA A 219 1.10 18.93 -5.74
N ALA A 220 1.53 18.52 -4.55
CA ALA A 220 1.76 19.43 -3.44
C ALA A 220 3.10 20.17 -3.59
N ALA A 221 3.11 21.48 -3.32
CA ALA A 221 4.33 22.28 -3.34
C ALA A 221 5.24 21.92 -2.16
N HIS A 222 6.51 21.64 -2.44
CA HIS A 222 7.55 21.43 -1.42
C HIS A 222 8.54 22.60 -1.44
N GLY A 223 8.24 23.70 -0.78
CA GLY A 223 9.14 24.85 -0.66
C GLY A 223 8.47 26.22 -0.86
N GLN A 224 9.25 27.24 -1.22
CA GLN A 224 8.74 28.58 -1.56
C GLN A 224 8.29 28.61 -3.03
N GLY A 225 6.99 28.49 -3.25
CA GLY A 225 6.36 28.51 -4.56
C GLY A 225 5.01 27.80 -4.50
N GLY A 226 4.01 28.29 -5.24
CA GLY A 226 2.67 27.72 -5.25
C GLY A 226 1.59 28.60 -4.61
N VAL A 227 0.33 28.26 -4.88
CA VAL A 227 -0.83 28.97 -4.35
C VAL A 227 -1.44 28.15 -3.23
N VAL A 228 -1.62 28.75 -2.05
CA VAL A 228 -2.17 28.09 -0.87
C VAL A 228 -3.67 28.31 -0.81
N CYS A 229 -4.41 27.24 -0.55
CA CYS A 229 -5.85 27.31 -0.36
C CYS A 229 -6.17 28.00 0.98
N PRO A 230 -6.94 29.11 0.98
CA PRO A 230 -7.31 29.80 2.22
C PRO A 230 -8.29 29.00 3.09
N HIS A 231 -8.95 27.98 2.52
CA HIS A 231 -9.93 27.16 3.23
C HIS A 231 -9.27 25.99 3.99
N CYS A 232 -8.43 25.20 3.30
CA CYS A 232 -7.91 23.95 3.86
C CYS A 232 -6.37 23.90 3.97
N GLY A 233 -5.66 24.99 3.64
CA GLY A 233 -4.21 25.09 3.76
C GLY A 233 -3.40 24.26 2.75
N PHE A 234 -4.05 23.63 1.76
CA PHE A 234 -3.34 22.85 0.74
C PHE A 234 -2.49 23.78 -0.13
N ALA A 235 -1.21 23.45 -0.30
CA ALA A 235 -0.27 24.18 -1.14
C ALA A 235 -0.13 23.48 -2.49
N SER A 236 -0.72 24.06 -3.54
CA SER A 236 -0.59 23.51 -4.90
C SER A 236 0.79 23.85 -5.49
N ALA A 237 1.47 22.85 -6.06
CA ALA A 237 2.71 23.04 -6.82
C ALA A 237 2.47 23.74 -8.16
N HIS A 238 1.24 23.75 -8.66
CA HIS A 238 0.93 24.32 -9.96
C HIS A 238 0.64 25.82 -9.83
N GLU A 239 1.56 26.66 -10.31
CA GLU A 239 1.38 28.13 -10.32
C GLU A 239 0.13 28.58 -11.10
N ARG A 240 -0.32 27.75 -12.05
CA ARG A 240 -1.53 28.00 -12.85
C ARG A 240 -2.81 27.48 -12.20
N ALA A 241 -2.74 26.87 -11.01
CA ALA A 241 -3.92 26.43 -10.28
C ALA A 241 -4.85 27.64 -10.00
N PHE A 242 -6.13 27.41 -10.20
CA PHE A 242 -7.23 28.32 -9.87
C PHE A 242 -8.12 27.74 -8.78
N TYR A 243 -8.17 26.41 -8.65
CA TYR A 243 -8.98 25.69 -7.67
C TYR A 243 -8.12 24.76 -6.82
N CYS A 244 -8.51 24.60 -5.56
CA CYS A 244 -7.86 23.67 -4.65
C CYS A 244 -8.27 22.23 -4.99
N PRO A 245 -7.34 21.31 -5.24
CA PRO A 245 -7.68 19.94 -5.61
C PRO A 245 -8.35 19.16 -4.48
N LYS A 246 -8.12 19.59 -3.24
CA LYS A 246 -8.62 18.98 -2.01
C LYS A 246 -10.07 19.38 -1.68
N CYS A 247 -10.45 20.64 -1.90
CA CYS A 247 -11.77 21.14 -1.48
C CYS A 247 -12.55 21.91 -2.54
N GLY A 248 -12.02 22.09 -3.75
CA GLY A 248 -12.69 22.79 -4.85
C GLY A 248 -12.80 24.31 -4.66
N MET A 249 -12.31 24.87 -3.55
CA MET A 249 -12.32 26.32 -3.32
C MET A 249 -11.34 27.03 -4.24
N ARG A 250 -11.75 28.20 -4.74
CA ARG A 250 -10.89 29.04 -5.57
C ARG A 250 -9.67 29.49 -4.78
N LEU A 251 -8.49 29.30 -5.36
CA LEU A 251 -7.23 29.74 -4.79
C LEU A 251 -7.10 31.25 -4.96
N LEU A 252 -6.75 31.96 -3.89
CA LEU A 252 -6.48 33.40 -3.95
C LEU A 252 -5.07 33.60 -4.50
N ARG A 253 -4.97 34.20 -5.68
CA ARG A 253 -3.68 34.69 -6.19
C ARG A 253 -3.39 36.01 -5.48
N GLY A 254 -2.26 36.08 -4.76
CA GLY A 254 -1.69 37.33 -4.28
C GLY A 254 -1.23 38.22 -5.42
#